data_AF-A0A800IP32-F1
#
_entry.id   AF-A0A800IP32-F1
#
_cell.length_a   1.000
_cell.length_b   1.000
_cell.length_c   1.000
_cell.angle_alpha   90.00
_cell.angle_beta   90.00
_cell.angle_gamma   90.00
#
_symmetry.space_group_name_H-M   'P 1'
#
loop_
_entity.id
_entity.type
_entity.pdbx_description
1 polymer ?
#
loop_
_entity_poly.entity_id
_entity_poly.type
_entity_poly.pdbx_seq_one_letter_code
_entity_poly.pdbx_strand_id
1 'polypeptide(L)'
;SPGRTDASQEQTDVDSFAVLEPTADGFRNYLANGHKRPAAELLVDRAHMLTLTAPEMTVLVGGMRVLNANVGQSELGVFTKRPQTLTHDFFVNLLDMNTAWQASSTSEGVFEGIDHGTGELKWTGTAADLVFGSNSQLRALAEVYACDDSQQAFVRDFVAAWDKVMNLDRFDLT
;
A
#
# COMPACT_ATOMS: atom_id res chain seq x y z
N SER A 1 14.88 14.48 10.80
CA SER A 1 15.62 15.71 11.19
C SER A 1 14.79 16.97 10.98
N PRO A 2 14.89 18.00 11.84
CA PRO A 2 14.25 19.31 11.59
C PRO A 2 14.89 20.02 10.38
N GLY A 3 14.35 21.17 9.96
CA GLY A 3 14.95 22.03 8.94
C GLY A 3 14.12 22.25 7.66
N ARG A 4 12.95 21.60 7.52
CA ARG A 4 12.00 21.96 6.46
C ARG A 4 11.44 23.37 6.68
N THR A 5 11.20 24.09 5.59
CA THR A 5 10.65 25.44 5.58
C THR A 5 9.40 25.49 4.69
N ASP A 6 8.57 26.50 4.91
CA ASP A 6 7.37 26.72 4.10
C ASP A 6 7.74 27.56 2.85
N ALA A 7 7.42 27.03 1.66
CA ALA A 7 7.59 27.75 0.39
C ALA A 7 6.39 28.69 0.13
N SER A 8 6.64 29.85 -0.48
CA SER A 8 5.58 30.79 -0.84
C SER A 8 4.98 30.48 -2.21
N GLN A 9 3.81 31.05 -2.50
CA GLN A 9 3.15 30.86 -3.80
C GLN A 9 3.99 31.43 -4.96
N GLU A 10 4.72 32.53 -4.73
CA GLU A 10 5.61 33.15 -5.71
C GLU A 10 6.81 32.26 -6.07
N GLN A 11 7.15 31.29 -5.21
CA GLN A 11 8.20 30.30 -5.43
C GLN A 11 7.66 29.03 -6.13
N THR A 12 6.35 28.96 -6.38
CA THR A 12 5.66 27.76 -6.87
C THR A 12 4.98 28.04 -8.21
N ASP A 13 5.55 27.52 -9.29
CA ASP A 13 4.92 27.53 -10.61
C ASP A 13 3.89 26.39 -10.70
N VAL A 14 2.60 26.73 -10.62
CA VAL A 14 1.49 25.79 -10.60
C VAL A 14 1.48 24.86 -11.82
N ASP A 15 1.77 25.38 -13.01
CA ASP A 15 1.74 24.59 -14.24
C ASP A 15 2.85 23.55 -14.24
N SER A 16 4.02 23.90 -13.69
CA SER A 16 5.14 22.95 -13.53
C SER A 16 4.85 21.86 -12.50
N PHE A 17 4.06 22.15 -11.45
CA PHE A 17 3.68 21.18 -10.41
C PHE A 17 2.53 20.26 -10.84
N ALA A 18 1.76 20.61 -11.88
CA ALA A 18 0.63 19.80 -12.37
C ALA A 18 1.06 18.37 -12.76
N VAL A 19 2.30 18.19 -13.26
CA VAL A 19 2.82 16.85 -13.63
C VAL A 19 3.06 15.94 -12.42
N LEU A 20 3.10 16.50 -11.20
CA LEU A 20 3.29 15.74 -9.97
C LEU A 20 1.96 15.23 -9.37
N GLU A 21 0.82 15.59 -9.96
CA GLU A 21 -0.48 15.08 -9.54
C GLU A 21 -0.52 13.55 -9.72
N PRO A 22 -0.64 12.76 -8.63
CA PRO A 22 -0.65 11.32 -8.74
C PRO A 22 -1.99 10.86 -9.30
N THR A 23 -1.97 10.35 -10.54
CA THR A 23 -3.16 9.71 -11.15
C THR A 23 -3.34 8.26 -10.70
N ALA A 24 -2.33 7.67 -10.06
CA ALA A 24 -2.37 6.37 -9.42
C ALA A 24 -1.44 6.37 -8.21
N ASP A 25 -1.96 5.92 -7.07
CA ASP A 25 -1.21 5.82 -5.82
C ASP A 25 -1.64 4.56 -5.07
N GLY A 26 -0.99 3.44 -5.38
CA GLY A 26 -1.27 2.15 -4.77
C GLY A 26 -1.01 2.12 -3.26
N PHE A 27 -0.15 3.01 -2.73
CA PHE A 27 0.08 3.10 -1.29
C PHE A 27 -1.18 3.59 -0.56
N ARG A 28 -1.94 4.53 -1.14
CA ARG A 28 -3.22 5.03 -0.60
C ARG A 28 -4.46 4.38 -1.24
N ASN A 29 -4.29 3.27 -1.96
CA ASN A 29 -5.34 2.57 -2.70
C ASN A 29 -6.16 3.48 -3.63
N TYR A 30 -5.47 4.37 -4.36
CA TYR A 30 -6.09 5.33 -5.27
C TYR A 30 -5.72 5.04 -6.72
N LEU A 31 -6.73 5.09 -7.58
CA LEU A 31 -6.57 4.98 -9.02
C LEU A 31 -7.59 5.90 -9.70
N ALA A 32 -7.11 6.85 -10.49
CA ALA A 32 -7.96 7.69 -11.33
C ALA A 32 -8.51 6.91 -12.52
N ASN A 33 -9.63 7.38 -13.08
CA ASN A 33 -10.20 6.78 -14.30
C ASN A 33 -9.27 6.98 -15.51
N GLY A 34 -9.32 6.05 -16.47
CA GLY A 34 -8.65 6.20 -17.76
C GLY A 34 -7.28 5.52 -17.88
N HIS A 35 -6.79 4.88 -16.83
CA HIS A 35 -5.59 4.04 -16.91
C HIS A 35 -5.86 2.73 -17.64
N LYS A 36 -5.01 2.41 -18.62
CA LYS A 36 -5.03 1.11 -19.31
C LYS A 36 -4.22 0.04 -18.60
N ARG A 37 -3.25 0.46 -17.76
CA ARG A 37 -2.36 -0.44 -17.04
C ARG A 37 -3.02 -0.89 -15.74
N PRO A 38 -2.81 -2.15 -15.30
CA PRO A 38 -3.30 -2.63 -14.01
C PRO A 38 -2.75 -1.82 -12.84
N ALA A 39 -3.55 -1.67 -11.77
CA ALA A 39 -3.16 -0.95 -10.56
C ALA A 39 -1.84 -1.49 -9.94
N ALA A 40 -1.60 -2.80 -10.03
CA ALA A 40 -0.38 -3.43 -9.56
C ALA A 40 0.88 -2.95 -10.30
N GLU A 41 0.80 -2.71 -11.61
CA GLU A 41 1.94 -2.18 -12.37
C GLU A 41 2.22 -0.72 -12.02
N LEU A 42 1.16 0.07 -11.83
CA LEU A 42 1.27 1.48 -11.44
C LEU A 42 1.81 1.63 -10.01
N LEU A 43 1.51 0.68 -9.12
CA LEU A 43 2.14 0.60 -7.79
C LEU A 43 3.66 0.41 -7.91
N VAL A 44 4.12 -0.50 -8.76
CA VAL A 44 5.56 -0.74 -8.96
C VAL A 44 6.25 0.49 -9.57
N ASP A 45 5.60 1.14 -10.53
CA ASP A 45 6.10 2.39 -11.14
C ASP A 45 6.24 3.49 -10.07
N ARG A 46 5.23 3.66 -9.22
CA ARG A 46 5.27 4.63 -8.11
C ARG A 46 6.35 4.29 -7.10
N ALA A 47 6.54 3.01 -6.77
CA ALA A 47 7.60 2.57 -5.88
C ALA A 47 8.99 2.88 -6.45
N HIS A 48 9.17 2.71 -7.76
CA HIS A 48 10.41 3.06 -8.46
C HIS A 48 10.71 4.56 -8.38
N MET A 49 9.72 5.43 -8.60
CA MET A 49 9.89 6.89 -8.45
C MET A 49 10.31 7.29 -7.02
N LEU A 50 9.91 6.52 -6.02
CA LEU A 50 10.27 6.73 -4.62
C LEU A 50 11.58 6.01 -4.22
N THR A 51 12.32 5.46 -5.18
CA THR A 51 13.59 4.71 -4.97
C THR A 51 13.44 3.51 -4.02
N LEU A 52 12.25 2.93 -3.96
CA LEU A 52 11.94 1.82 -3.07
C LEU A 52 12.34 0.48 -3.68
N THR A 53 12.84 -0.40 -2.83
CA THR A 53 13.03 -1.81 -3.13
C THR A 53 11.71 -2.58 -2.96
N ALA A 54 11.63 -3.80 -3.50
CA ALA A 54 10.43 -4.63 -3.35
C ALA A 54 10.06 -4.92 -1.87
N PRO A 55 11.01 -5.22 -0.96
CA PRO A 55 10.71 -5.35 0.47
C PRO A 55 10.17 -4.05 1.10
N GLU A 56 10.79 -2.90 0.82
CA GLU A 56 10.34 -1.60 1.34
C GLU A 56 8.93 -1.24 0.84
N MET A 57 8.65 -1.48 -0.44
CA MET A 57 7.31 -1.33 -1.01
C MET A 57 6.30 -2.24 -0.29
N THR A 58 6.68 -3.50 -0.04
CA THR A 58 5.82 -4.50 0.61
C THR A 58 5.42 -4.04 2.01
N VAL A 59 6.39 -3.69 2.86
CA VAL A 59 6.10 -3.24 4.23
C VAL A 59 5.29 -1.96 4.25
N LEU A 60 5.59 -1.00 3.37
CA LEU A 60 4.86 0.27 3.30
C LEU A 60 3.39 0.07 2.93
N VAL A 61 3.10 -0.77 1.92
CA VAL A 61 1.69 -1.08 1.57
C VAL A 61 0.98 -1.74 2.72
N GLY A 62 1.54 -2.80 3.31
CA GLY A 62 0.91 -3.52 4.41
C GLY A 62 0.65 -2.62 5.63
N GLY A 63 1.63 -1.79 5.99
CA GLY A 63 1.51 -0.85 7.11
C GLY A 63 0.51 0.27 6.84
N MET A 64 0.50 0.85 5.64
CA MET A 64 -0.46 1.90 5.29
C MET A 64 -1.90 1.41 5.27
N ARG A 65 -2.13 0.15 4.88
CA ARG A 65 -3.46 -0.47 4.94
C ARG A 65 -3.99 -0.56 6.37
N VAL A 66 -3.21 -1.12 7.29
CA VAL A 66 -3.65 -1.25 8.70
C VAL A 66 -3.74 0.09 9.42
N LEU A 67 -2.97 1.10 8.98
CA LEU A 67 -3.07 2.47 9.48
C LEU A 67 -4.26 3.26 8.89
N ASN A 68 -5.04 2.65 7.99
CA ASN A 68 -6.18 3.25 7.32
C ASN A 68 -5.82 4.54 6.57
N ALA A 69 -4.70 4.52 5.84
CA ALA A 69 -4.20 5.66 5.05
C ALA A 69 -4.80 5.72 3.63
N ASN A 70 -5.92 5.07 3.39
CA ASN A 70 -6.58 5.03 2.09
C ASN A 70 -7.27 6.36 1.75
N VAL A 71 -7.32 6.70 0.46
CA VAL A 71 -8.09 7.87 -0.01
C VAL A 71 -9.57 7.68 0.35
N GLY A 72 -10.17 8.73 0.92
CA GLY A 72 -11.57 8.73 1.35
C GLY A 72 -11.91 7.74 2.46
N GLN A 73 -10.91 7.28 3.23
CA GLN A 73 -11.06 6.25 4.27
C GLN A 73 -11.74 4.96 3.76
N SER A 74 -11.49 4.60 2.49
CA SER A 74 -11.98 3.35 1.91
C SER A 74 -11.45 2.13 2.68
N GLU A 75 -12.30 1.11 2.84
CA GLU A 75 -11.95 -0.15 3.51
C GLU A 75 -11.17 -1.12 2.62
N LEU A 76 -10.92 -0.77 1.35
CA LEU A 76 -10.20 -1.61 0.39
C LEU A 76 -8.79 -1.95 0.89
N GLY A 77 -8.51 -3.23 1.06
CA GLY A 77 -7.22 -3.74 1.52
C GLY A 77 -6.99 -3.60 3.03
N VAL A 78 -7.93 -3.06 3.80
CA VAL A 78 -7.80 -2.87 5.27
C VAL A 78 -8.10 -4.20 5.98
N PHE A 79 -7.19 -5.17 5.81
CA PHE A 79 -7.35 -6.52 6.38
C PHE A 79 -6.95 -6.55 7.86
N THR A 80 -7.67 -5.80 8.69
CA THR A 80 -7.50 -5.81 10.14
C THR A 80 -8.80 -5.41 10.82
N LYS A 81 -8.97 -5.86 12.07
CA LYS A 81 -10.05 -5.42 12.97
C LYS A 81 -9.60 -4.29 13.90
N ARG A 82 -8.35 -3.87 13.82
CA ARG A 82 -7.74 -2.84 14.68
C ARG A 82 -7.08 -1.76 13.81
N PRO A 83 -7.86 -0.99 13.03
CA PRO A 83 -7.30 0.08 12.23
C PRO A 83 -6.54 1.07 13.11
N GLN A 84 -5.54 1.74 12.52
CA GLN A 84 -4.64 2.68 13.21
C GLN A 84 -3.67 2.03 14.21
N THR A 85 -3.60 0.70 14.24
CA THR A 85 -2.55 -0.03 14.97
C THR A 85 -1.59 -0.66 13.97
N LEU A 86 -0.30 -0.36 14.07
CA LEU A 86 0.69 -0.89 13.14
C LEU A 86 0.99 -2.37 13.44
N THR A 87 0.34 -3.25 12.67
CA THR A 87 0.46 -4.71 12.77
C THR A 87 0.68 -5.34 11.41
N HIS A 88 1.23 -6.55 11.39
CA HIS A 88 1.36 -7.34 10.16
C HIS A 88 0.05 -8.03 9.72
N ASP A 89 -1.10 -7.63 10.28
CA ASP A 89 -2.41 -8.25 10.05
C ASP A 89 -2.77 -8.29 8.55
N PHE A 90 -2.31 -7.31 7.77
CA PHE A 90 -2.48 -7.30 6.31
C PHE A 90 -1.98 -8.60 5.67
N PHE A 91 -0.76 -9.04 5.98
CA PHE A 91 -0.17 -10.23 5.36
C PHE A 91 -0.78 -11.52 5.92
N VAL A 92 -1.04 -11.56 7.22
CA VAL A 92 -1.68 -12.70 7.88
C VAL A 92 -3.05 -13.00 7.24
N ASN A 93 -3.88 -11.96 7.06
CA ASN A 93 -5.21 -12.12 6.49
C ASN A 93 -5.21 -12.29 4.96
N LEU A 94 -4.23 -11.70 4.26
CA LEU A 94 -4.09 -11.88 2.81
C LEU A 94 -3.72 -13.32 2.44
N LEU A 95 -2.88 -13.95 3.26
CA LEU A 95 -2.37 -15.31 3.02
C LEU A 95 -3.19 -16.40 3.72
N ASP A 96 -4.24 -16.03 4.46
CA ASP A 96 -5.18 -16.96 5.06
C ASP A 96 -5.95 -17.72 3.97
N MET A 97 -5.68 -19.02 3.86
CA MET A 97 -6.32 -19.91 2.89
C MET A 97 -7.81 -20.11 3.14
N ASN A 98 -8.33 -19.71 4.30
CA ASN A 98 -9.78 -19.70 4.56
C ASN A 98 -10.49 -18.55 3.83
N THR A 99 -9.76 -17.61 3.23
CA THR A 99 -10.34 -16.51 2.45
C THR A 99 -10.19 -16.79 0.95
N ALA A 100 -11.30 -16.99 0.26
CA ALA A 100 -11.35 -17.14 -1.19
C ALA A 100 -11.59 -15.78 -1.86
N TRP A 101 -10.73 -15.41 -2.80
CA TRP A 101 -10.82 -14.14 -3.52
C TRP A 101 -11.51 -14.30 -4.87
N GLN A 102 -12.50 -13.45 -5.14
CA GLN A 102 -13.19 -13.38 -6.42
C GLN A 102 -13.36 -11.93 -6.88
N ALA A 103 -13.44 -11.69 -8.19
CA ALA A 103 -13.75 -10.36 -8.71
C ALA A 103 -15.17 -9.96 -8.28
N SER A 104 -15.34 -8.71 -7.83
CA SER A 104 -16.67 -8.20 -7.47
C SER A 104 -17.56 -8.12 -8.70
N SER A 105 -18.83 -8.49 -8.54
CA SER A 105 -19.84 -8.37 -9.59
C SER A 105 -20.36 -6.94 -9.77
N THR A 106 -20.13 -6.08 -8.79
CA THR A 106 -20.71 -4.72 -8.73
C THR A 106 -19.70 -3.61 -8.96
N SER A 107 -18.42 -3.88 -8.75
CA SER A 107 -17.36 -2.88 -8.74
C SER A 107 -16.16 -3.36 -9.55
N GLU A 108 -15.90 -2.70 -10.68
CA GLU A 108 -14.74 -3.01 -11.52
C GLU A 108 -13.43 -2.75 -10.76
N GLY A 109 -12.48 -3.66 -10.87
CA GLY A 109 -11.17 -3.55 -10.20
C GLY A 109 -11.17 -3.85 -8.70
N VAL A 110 -12.33 -4.20 -8.13
CA VAL A 110 -12.49 -4.62 -6.74
C VAL A 110 -12.64 -6.15 -6.68
N PHE A 111 -12.08 -6.73 -5.63
CA PHE A 111 -12.16 -8.14 -5.32
C PHE A 111 -12.77 -8.33 -3.93
N GLU A 112 -13.59 -9.36 -3.80
CA GLU A 112 -14.27 -9.77 -2.58
C GLU A 112 -13.58 -11.01 -2.03
N GLY A 113 -13.15 -10.92 -0.77
CA GLY A 113 -12.59 -12.01 0.01
C GLY A 113 -13.69 -12.65 0.85
N ILE A 114 -14.08 -13.88 0.50
CA ILE A 114 -15.18 -14.61 1.10
C ILE A 114 -14.62 -15.71 2.01
N ASP A 115 -15.20 -15.88 3.20
CA ASP A 115 -14.87 -17.00 4.07
C ASP A 115 -15.30 -18.33 3.43
N HIS A 116 -14.37 -19.25 3.23
CA HIS A 116 -14.65 -20.54 2.59
C HIS A 116 -15.60 -21.42 3.43
N GLY A 117 -15.65 -21.24 4.75
CA GLY A 117 -16.51 -22.01 5.63
C GLY A 117 -17.94 -21.46 5.69
N THR A 118 -18.09 -20.15 5.85
CA THR A 118 -19.41 -19.51 6.05
C THR A 118 -20.03 -18.94 4.77
N GLY A 119 -19.21 -18.64 3.75
CA GLY A 119 -19.64 -17.91 2.57
C GLY A 119 -19.86 -16.41 2.80
N GLU A 120 -19.45 -15.89 3.97
CA GLU A 120 -19.62 -14.48 4.30
C GLU A 120 -18.49 -13.62 3.71
N LEU A 121 -18.82 -12.40 3.31
CA LEU A 121 -17.83 -11.41 2.90
C LEU A 121 -16.98 -11.00 4.10
N LYS A 122 -15.68 -11.30 4.07
CA LYS A 122 -14.71 -10.89 5.11
C LYS A 122 -14.05 -9.58 4.76
N TRP A 123 -13.57 -9.45 3.51
CA TRP A 123 -12.68 -8.38 3.10
C TRP A 123 -12.99 -7.92 1.68
N THR A 124 -12.60 -6.69 1.36
CA THR A 124 -12.56 -6.20 -0.02
C THR A 124 -11.17 -5.64 -0.30
N GLY A 125 -10.67 -5.76 -1.53
CA GLY A 125 -9.35 -5.28 -1.90
C GLY A 125 -9.25 -5.02 -3.41
N THR A 126 -8.18 -4.39 -3.83
CA THR A 126 -7.90 -4.13 -5.24
C THR A 126 -6.75 -4.99 -5.75
N ALA A 127 -6.47 -4.91 -7.05
CA ALA A 127 -5.29 -5.54 -7.63
C ALA A 127 -3.97 -5.07 -6.97
N ALA A 128 -3.92 -3.84 -6.43
CA ALA A 128 -2.75 -3.34 -5.71
C ALA A 128 -2.53 -4.06 -4.35
N ASP A 129 -3.58 -4.64 -3.78
CA ASP A 129 -3.52 -5.42 -2.54
C ASP A 129 -3.22 -6.89 -2.83
N LEU A 130 -3.95 -7.48 -3.78
CA LEU A 130 -3.86 -8.91 -4.09
C LEU A 130 -2.61 -9.29 -4.90
N VAL A 131 -1.87 -8.33 -5.46
CA VAL A 131 -0.60 -8.62 -6.13
C VAL A 131 0.40 -9.28 -5.18
N PHE A 132 0.37 -8.93 -3.89
CA PHE A 132 1.22 -9.53 -2.86
C PHE A 132 0.86 -10.98 -2.53
N GLY A 133 -0.33 -11.45 -2.91
CA GLY A 133 -0.73 -12.85 -2.78
C GLY A 133 -0.57 -13.67 -4.06
N SER A 134 -0.37 -13.02 -5.21
CA SER A 134 -0.40 -13.64 -6.55
C SER A 134 0.93 -13.64 -7.29
N ASN A 135 1.74 -12.58 -7.20
CA ASN A 135 3.08 -12.57 -7.77
C ASN A 135 4.03 -13.39 -6.88
N SER A 136 4.75 -14.36 -7.46
CA SER A 136 5.57 -15.30 -6.68
C SER A 136 6.66 -14.63 -5.85
N GLN A 137 7.27 -13.56 -6.34
CA GLN A 137 8.32 -12.83 -5.62
C GLN A 137 7.74 -11.98 -4.48
N LEU A 138 6.65 -11.24 -4.75
CA LEU A 138 5.99 -10.45 -3.71
C LEU A 138 5.33 -11.34 -2.66
N ARG A 139 4.80 -12.50 -3.05
CA ARG A 139 4.27 -13.49 -2.14
C ARG A 139 5.33 -14.03 -1.19
N ALA A 140 6.53 -14.32 -1.67
CA ALA A 140 7.62 -14.75 -0.80
C ALA A 140 7.97 -13.67 0.25
N LEU A 141 7.88 -12.39 -0.10
CA LEU A 141 8.06 -11.29 0.86
C LEU A 141 6.90 -11.17 1.85
N ALA A 142 5.65 -11.33 1.36
CA ALA A 142 4.46 -11.33 2.20
C ALA A 142 4.49 -12.47 3.22
N GLU A 143 4.95 -13.66 2.83
CA GLU A 143 5.06 -14.83 3.70
C GLU A 143 6.02 -14.57 4.87
N VAL A 144 7.16 -13.91 4.62
CA VAL A 144 8.09 -13.51 5.69
C VAL A 144 7.41 -12.63 6.74
N TYR A 145 6.60 -11.65 6.31
CA TYR A 145 5.89 -10.75 7.22
C TYR A 145 4.57 -11.33 7.76
N ALA A 146 4.13 -12.49 7.29
CA ALA A 146 2.97 -13.20 7.85
C ALA A 146 3.35 -14.22 8.94
N CYS A 147 4.64 -14.52 9.11
CA CYS A 147 5.10 -15.41 10.18
C CYS A 147 4.80 -14.86 11.57
N ASP A 148 4.49 -15.73 12.54
CA ASP A 148 4.12 -15.36 13.91
C ASP A 148 5.18 -14.51 14.64
N ASP A 149 6.46 -14.68 14.30
CA ASP A 149 7.61 -13.99 14.89
C ASP A 149 8.01 -12.69 14.17
N SER A 150 7.32 -12.34 13.08
CA SER A 150 7.72 -11.24 12.19
C SER A 150 7.22 -9.86 12.62
N GLN A 151 6.31 -9.75 13.59
CA GLN A 151 5.67 -8.48 13.98
C GLN A 151 6.69 -7.38 14.34
N GLN A 152 7.75 -7.69 15.09
CA GLN A 152 8.77 -6.69 15.44
C GLN A 152 9.63 -6.30 14.23
N ALA A 153 9.97 -7.27 13.37
CA ALA A 153 10.72 -7.01 12.15
C ALA A 153 9.90 -6.12 11.20
N PHE A 154 8.63 -6.44 11.00
CA PHE A 154 7.69 -5.66 10.20
C PHE A 154 7.61 -4.20 10.66
N VAL A 155 7.41 -3.95 11.96
CA VAL A 155 7.33 -2.58 12.50
C VAL A 155 8.62 -1.80 12.24
N ARG A 156 9.78 -2.41 12.50
CA ARG A 156 11.08 -1.76 12.28
C ARG A 156 11.30 -1.44 10.81
N ASP A 157 11.03 -2.41 9.94
CA ASP A 157 11.26 -2.27 8.50
C ASP A 157 10.27 -1.26 7.88
N PHE A 158 9.02 -1.22 8.36
CA PHE A 158 8.05 -0.18 8.00
C PHE A 158 8.54 1.21 8.39
N VAL A 159 9.00 1.40 9.64
CA VAL A 159 9.49 2.69 10.12
C VAL A 159 10.73 3.13 9.32
N ALA A 160 11.64 2.21 9.00
CA ALA A 160 12.82 2.51 8.19
C ALA A 160 12.44 2.96 6.77
N ALA A 161 11.50 2.25 6.13
CA ALA A 161 11.00 2.61 4.81
C ALA A 161 10.24 3.95 4.83
N TRP A 162 9.45 4.21 5.88
CA TRP A 162 8.76 5.48 6.08
C TRP A 162 9.74 6.64 6.23
N ASP A 163 10.74 6.52 7.13
CA ASP A 163 11.75 7.55 7.33
C ASP A 163 12.56 7.82 6.05
N LYS A 164 12.89 6.77 5.28
CA LYS A 164 13.52 6.91 3.96
C LYS A 164 12.68 7.79 3.03
N VAL A 165 11.39 7.48 2.85
CA VAL A 165 10.50 8.27 1.99
C VAL A 165 10.40 9.71 2.47
N MET A 166 10.30 9.91 3.79
CA MET A 166 10.25 11.24 4.37
C MET A 166 11.52 12.04 4.09
N ASN A 167 12.69 11.43 3.89
CA ASN A 167 13.94 12.15 3.69
C ASN A 167 14.46 12.16 2.23
N LEU A 168 13.65 11.75 1.24
CA LEU A 168 14.04 11.75 -0.18
C LEU A 168 14.39 13.14 -0.75
N ASP A 169 13.85 14.21 -0.16
CA ASP A 169 14.08 15.59 -0.58
C ASP A 169 15.15 16.32 0.25
N ARG A 170 15.73 15.66 1.26
CA ARG A 170 16.64 16.27 2.24
C ARG A 170 18.09 16.31 1.78
N PHE A 171 18.32 16.90 0.60
CA PHE A 171 19.67 17.10 0.05
C PHE A 171 20.55 18.01 0.91
N ASP A 172 19.95 18.77 1.83
CA ASP A 172 20.61 19.64 2.81
C ASP A 172 21.33 18.90 3.94
N LEU A 173 21.03 17.62 4.16
CA LEU A 173 21.54 16.80 5.28
C LEU A 173 22.81 15.99 4.93
N THR A 174 23.59 16.45 3.95
CA THR A 174 24.82 15.76 3.53
C THR A 174 25.95 15.83 4.56
#